data_AF-A0A1M6M314-F1
#
_entry.id   AF-A0A1M6M314-F1
#
_cell.length_a   1.000
_cell.length_b   1.000
_cell.length_c   1.000
_cell.angle_alpha   90.00
_cell.angle_beta   90.00
_cell.angle_gamma   90.00
#
_symmetry.space_group_name_H-M   'P 1'
#
loop_
_entity.id
_entity.type
_entity.pdbx_description
1 polymer ?
#
loop_
_entity_poly.entity_id
_entity_poly.type
_entity_poly.pdbx_seq_one_letter_code
_entity_poly.pdbx_strand_id
1 'polypeptide(L)'
;MKYFFYTMTGLFLLFTYWQLNDATQYHNHDNWFWIVYYLCAAVLTFLEARKEQPTAVYTGMIGFSVGAALFRMQDGVGNFDFSTPLRATAIPSQMNATIQAPNETGGLLLVGAWFIFLAIRAAKRRKEAQ
;
A
#
# COMPACT_ATOMS: atom_id res chain seq x y z
N MET A 1 -2.45 -12.80 19.37
CA MET A 1 -2.29 -11.52 18.63
C MET A 1 -0.87 -11.29 18.12
N LYS A 2 0.19 -11.34 18.93
CA LYS A 2 1.57 -11.05 18.45
C LYS A 2 2.01 -11.89 17.24
N TYR A 3 1.73 -13.20 17.25
CA TYR A 3 2.03 -14.08 16.12
C TYR A 3 1.31 -13.68 14.82
N PHE A 4 0.07 -13.20 14.90
CA PHE A 4 -0.65 -12.69 13.73
C PHE A 4 0.06 -11.48 13.10
N PHE A 5 0.55 -10.55 13.93
CA PHE A 5 1.36 -9.43 13.43
C PHE A 5 2.69 -9.88 12.82
N TYR A 6 3.37 -10.86 13.43
CA TYR A 6 4.59 -11.41 12.83
C TYR A 6 4.32 -12.11 11.49
N THR A 7 3.22 -12.85 11.36
CA THR A 7 2.79 -13.43 10.07
C THR A 7 2.55 -12.33 9.03
N MET A 8 1.86 -11.25 9.40
CA MET A 8 1.58 -10.14 8.49
C MET A 8 2.85 -9.35 8.13
N THR A 9 3.78 -9.17 9.07
CA THR A 9 5.12 -8.64 8.77
C THR A 9 5.84 -9.51 7.74
N GLY A 10 5.84 -10.84 7.94
CA GLY A 10 6.43 -11.77 6.98
C GLY A 10 5.79 -11.67 5.59
N LEU A 11 4.46 -11.53 5.53
CA LEU A 11 3.74 -11.34 4.28
C LEU A 11 4.15 -10.05 3.55
N PHE A 12 4.26 -8.93 4.25
CA PHE A 12 4.72 -7.68 3.63
C PHE A 12 6.18 -7.74 3.20
N LEU A 13 7.06 -8.39 3.96
CA LEU A 13 8.44 -8.63 3.54
C LEU A 13 8.51 -9.50 2.27
N LEU A 14 7.65 -10.52 2.16
CA LEU A 14 7.55 -11.33 0.96
C LEU A 14 7.10 -10.49 -0.24
N PHE A 15 6.13 -9.59 -0.06
CA PHE A 15 5.74 -8.65 -1.10
C PHE A 15 6.88 -7.71 -1.49
N THR A 16 7.61 -7.13 -0.52
CA THR A 16 8.82 -6.32 -0.79
C THR A 16 9.84 -7.12 -1.61
N TYR A 17 10.08 -8.38 -1.24
CA TYR A 17 10.99 -9.25 -1.97
C TYR A 17 10.55 -9.50 -3.41
N TRP A 18 9.26 -9.75 -3.65
CA TRP A 18 8.74 -9.91 -5.01
C TRP A 18 8.90 -8.65 -5.86
N GLN A 19 8.77 -7.46 -5.26
CA GLN A 19 9.01 -6.21 -6.02
C GLN A 19 10.49 -5.98 -6.32
N LEU A 20 11.41 -6.42 -5.44
CA LEU A 20 12.84 -6.44 -5.75
C LEU A 20 13.16 -7.42 -6.89
N ASN A 21 12.54 -8.59 -6.89
CA ASN A 21 12.67 -9.56 -7.97
C ASN A 21 12.12 -9.00 -9.29
N ASP A 22 10.96 -8.34 -9.25
CA ASP A 22 10.36 -7.75 -10.44
C ASP A 22 11.24 -6.62 -11.04
N ALA A 23 11.80 -5.75 -10.19
CA ALA A 23 12.73 -4.70 -10.61
C ALA A 23 13.99 -5.24 -11.28
N THR A 24 14.53 -6.36 -10.80
CA THR A 24 15.76 -6.97 -11.32
C THR A 24 15.52 -7.84 -12.55
N GLN A 25 14.41 -8.58 -12.58
CA GLN A 25 14.08 -9.54 -13.64
C GLN A 25 13.43 -8.89 -14.87
N TYR A 26 12.56 -7.89 -14.66
CA TYR A 26 11.80 -7.26 -15.74
C TYR A 26 12.23 -5.81 -16.02
N HIS A 27 13.32 -5.35 -15.40
CA HIS A 27 13.84 -3.98 -15.54
C HIS A 27 12.78 -2.89 -15.26
N ASN A 28 11.83 -3.20 -14.38
CA ASN A 28 10.77 -2.27 -14.00
C ASN A 28 11.31 -1.23 -13.00
N HIS A 29 11.92 -0.18 -13.54
CA HIS A 29 12.57 0.86 -12.74
C HIS A 29 11.60 1.65 -11.84
N ASP A 30 10.30 1.66 -12.13
CA ASP A 30 9.29 2.38 -11.36
C ASP A 30 8.83 1.62 -10.09
N ASN A 31 9.31 0.40 -9.89
CA ASN A 31 8.86 -0.48 -8.82
C ASN A 31 9.44 -0.15 -7.42
N TRP A 32 10.37 0.82 -7.35
CA TRP A 32 10.97 1.29 -6.10
C TRP A 32 9.91 1.79 -5.10
N PHE A 33 8.84 2.41 -5.61
CA PHE A 33 7.75 2.91 -4.78
C PHE A 33 7.12 1.77 -3.95
N TRP A 34 6.84 0.63 -4.59
CA TRP A 34 6.25 -0.52 -3.93
C TRP A 34 7.19 -1.19 -2.92
N ILE A 35 8.48 -1.25 -3.23
CA ILE A 35 9.51 -1.75 -2.32
C ILE A 35 9.47 -0.94 -1.01
N VAL A 36 9.55 0.39 -1.12
CA VAL A 36 9.52 1.29 0.04
C VAL A 36 8.19 1.16 0.78
N TYR A 37 7.08 1.11 0.06
CA TYR A 37 5.76 1.10 0.66
C TYR A 37 5.48 -0.19 1.46
N TYR A 38 5.77 -1.35 0.89
CA TYR A 38 5.64 -2.62 1.59
C TYR A 38 6.63 -2.76 2.74
N LEU A 39 7.84 -2.21 2.61
CA LEU A 39 8.82 -2.21 3.71
C LEU A 39 8.32 -1.38 4.89
N CYS A 40 7.77 -0.19 4.64
CA CYS A 40 7.10 0.62 5.67
C CYS A 40 5.94 -0.15 6.33
N ALA A 41 5.12 -0.86 5.53
CA ALA A 41 4.04 -1.68 6.06
C ALA A 41 4.56 -2.82 6.95
N ALA A 42 5.64 -3.50 6.56
CA ALA A 42 6.29 -4.55 7.33
C ALA A 42 6.82 -4.03 8.68
N VAL A 43 7.55 -2.91 8.66
CA VAL A 43 8.14 -2.28 9.85
C VAL A 43 7.04 -1.84 10.82
N LEU A 44 6.03 -1.11 10.35
CA LEU A 44 4.95 -0.64 11.21
C LEU A 44 4.16 -1.80 11.81
N THR A 45 3.88 -2.84 11.02
CA THR A 45 3.21 -4.06 11.50
C THR A 45 4.04 -4.80 12.55
N PHE A 46 5.36 -4.82 12.40
CA PHE A 46 6.28 -5.44 13.35
C PHE A 46 6.39 -4.66 14.66
N LEU A 47 6.44 -3.32 14.58
CA LEU A 47 6.43 -2.45 15.75
C LEU A 47 5.11 -2.58 16.52
N GLU A 48 3.99 -2.73 15.81
CA GLU A 48 2.66 -2.93 16.39
C GLU A 48 2.55 -4.23 17.21
N ALA A 49 3.32 -5.26 16.85
CA ALA A 49 3.41 -6.49 17.66
C ALA A 49 3.99 -6.26 19.07
N ARG A 50 4.78 -5.19 19.24
CA ARG A 50 5.46 -4.84 20.50
C ARG A 50 4.73 -3.76 21.27
N LYS A 51 4.38 -2.67 20.58
CA LYS A 51 3.77 -1.49 21.17
C LYS A 51 2.82 -0.87 20.16
N GLU A 52 1.66 -0.47 20.66
CA GLU A 52 0.67 0.23 19.85
C GLU A 52 1.23 1.54 19.30
N GLN A 53 1.09 1.76 17.99
CA GLN A 53 1.53 2.99 17.34
C GLN A 53 0.46 4.11 17.44
N PRO A 54 0.86 5.39 17.34
CA PRO A 54 -0.10 6.49 17.30
C PRO A 54 -1.05 6.39 16.11
N THR A 55 -2.35 6.64 16.32
CA THR A 55 -3.37 6.58 15.26
C THR A 55 -3.04 7.45 14.04
N ALA A 56 -2.33 8.57 14.26
CA ALA A 56 -1.85 9.45 13.19
C ALA A 56 -0.99 8.72 12.14
N VAL A 57 -0.21 7.72 12.56
CA VAL A 57 0.62 6.91 11.67
C VAL A 57 -0.26 6.08 10.75
N TYR A 58 -1.30 5.44 11.30
CA TYR A 58 -2.23 4.64 10.49
C TYR A 58 -3.04 5.51 9.54
N THR A 59 -3.56 6.65 10.00
CA THR A 59 -4.32 7.56 9.13
C THR A 59 -3.46 8.11 8.00
N GLY A 60 -2.17 8.37 8.25
CA GLY A 60 -1.21 8.74 7.21
C GLY A 60 -1.05 7.65 6.16
N MET A 61 -0.85 6.40 6.59
CA MET A 61 -0.73 5.27 5.67
C MET A 61 -2.02 5.02 4.87
N ILE A 62 -3.19 5.13 5.50
CA ILE A 62 -4.50 5.00 4.84
C ILE A 62 -4.69 6.12 3.81
N GLY A 63 -4.47 7.38 4.20
CA GLY A 63 -4.59 8.53 3.31
C GLY A 63 -3.66 8.42 2.12
N PHE A 64 -2.45 7.91 2.35
CA PHE A 64 -1.51 7.61 1.28
C PHE A 64 -2.01 6.48 0.37
N SER A 65 -2.50 5.35 0.91
CA SER A 65 -3.08 4.25 0.10
C SER A 65 -4.21 4.74 -0.80
N VAL A 66 -5.17 5.46 -0.21
CA VAL A 66 -6.36 5.93 -0.91
C VAL A 66 -6.00 7.01 -1.91
N GLY A 67 -5.17 7.98 -1.53
CA GLY A 67 -4.71 9.04 -2.43
C GLY A 67 -3.95 8.49 -3.63
N ALA A 68 -3.03 7.56 -3.41
CA ALA A 68 -2.30 6.91 -4.50
C ALA A 68 -3.20 6.02 -5.37
N ALA A 69 -4.25 5.41 -4.80
CA ALA A 69 -5.21 4.60 -5.56
C ALA A 69 -6.10 5.50 -6.42
N LEU A 70 -6.59 6.61 -5.86
CA LEU A 70 -7.37 7.61 -6.59
C LEU A 70 -6.56 8.24 -7.71
N PHE A 71 -5.29 8.58 -7.47
CA PHE A 71 -4.38 9.08 -8.50
C PHE A 71 -4.22 8.08 -9.65
N ARG A 72 -4.10 6.78 -9.33
CA ARG A 72 -4.05 5.71 -10.34
C ARG A 72 -5.37 5.47 -11.07
N MET A 73 -6.50 5.93 -10.54
CA MET A 73 -7.80 5.88 -11.22
C MET A 73 -8.04 7.08 -12.16
N GLN A 74 -7.08 8.01 -12.26
CA GLN A 74 -7.17 9.16 -13.15
C GLN A 74 -6.62 8.86 -14.55
N ASP A 75 -7.31 9.29 -15.60
CA ASP A 75 -6.81 9.26 -16.97
C ASP A 75 -5.63 10.24 -17.17
N GLY A 76 -5.05 10.24 -18.37
CA GLY A 76 -3.91 11.10 -18.72
C GLY A 76 -4.16 12.61 -18.67
N VAL A 77 -5.40 13.05 -18.40
CA VAL A 77 -5.77 14.47 -18.23
C VAL A 77 -6.42 14.75 -16.86
N GLY A 78 -6.45 13.77 -15.96
CA GLY A 78 -6.88 13.93 -14.57
C GLY A 78 -8.35 13.60 -14.30
N ASN A 79 -9.13 13.10 -15.27
CA ASN A 79 -10.50 12.66 -15.03
C ASN A 79 -10.52 11.28 -14.38
N PHE A 80 -11.46 11.03 -13.48
CA PHE A 80 -11.63 9.69 -12.93
C PHE A 80 -12.27 8.74 -13.93
N ASP A 81 -11.59 7.63 -14.24
CA ASP A 81 -12.13 6.54 -15.03
C ASP A 81 -12.42 5.34 -14.13
N PHE A 82 -13.70 5.20 -13.74
CA PHE A 82 -14.19 4.08 -12.95
C PHE A 82 -14.67 2.90 -13.80
N SER A 83 -14.59 2.99 -15.15
CA SER A 83 -15.02 1.90 -16.03
C SER A 83 -14.11 0.68 -15.91
N THR A 84 -12.86 0.92 -15.52
CA THR A 84 -11.84 -0.11 -15.30
C THR A 84 -10.92 0.30 -14.16
N PRO A 85 -11.34 0.20 -12.88
CA PRO A 85 -10.53 0.57 -11.71
C PRO A 85 -9.25 -0.28 -11.55
N LEU A 86 -9.10 -1.30 -12.40
CA LEU A 86 -7.94 -2.16 -12.56
C LEU A 86 -7.39 -2.06 -13.99
N ARG A 87 -7.47 -0.92 -14.69
CA ARG A 87 -6.68 -0.73 -15.92
C ARG A 87 -5.42 0.04 -15.60
N ALA A 88 -4.35 -0.35 -16.29
CA ALA A 88 -3.21 0.51 -16.50
C ALA A 88 -3.72 1.81 -17.11
N THR A 89 -3.61 2.92 -16.40
CA THR A 89 -3.89 4.22 -16.99
C THR A 89 -2.90 4.39 -18.14
N ALA A 90 -3.45 4.63 -19.34
CA ALA A 90 -2.66 4.96 -20.50
C ALA A 90 -2.08 6.36 -20.25
N ILE A 91 -0.90 6.39 -19.61
CA ILE A 91 -0.05 7.57 -19.61
C ILE A 91 0.10 7.99 -21.09
N PRO A 92 -0.11 9.27 -21.44
CA PRO A 92 0.04 9.74 -22.82
C PRO A 92 1.36 9.26 -23.40
N SER A 93 1.40 8.86 -24.67
CA SER A 93 2.57 8.28 -25.35
C SER A 93 3.87 9.11 -25.30
N GLN A 94 3.80 10.34 -24.79
CA GLN A 94 4.90 11.30 -24.61
C GLN A 94 5.51 11.28 -23.21
N MET A 95 4.84 10.70 -22.22
CA MET A 95 5.39 10.38 -20.91
C MET A 95 5.71 8.88 -20.96
N ASN A 96 6.98 8.50 -20.79
CA ASN A 96 7.48 7.12 -20.89
C ASN A 96 6.41 6.11 -20.47
N ALA A 97 5.85 5.41 -21.47
CA ALA A 97 4.71 4.53 -21.30
C ALA A 97 5.12 3.24 -20.61
N THR A 98 5.44 3.31 -19.33
CA THR A 98 5.34 2.16 -18.43
C THR A 98 3.85 1.96 -18.17
N ILE A 99 3.29 0.95 -18.83
CA ILE A 99 1.92 0.46 -18.59
C ILE A 99 1.85 0.08 -17.10
N GLN A 100 1.34 0.98 -16.25
CA GLN A 100 1.20 0.72 -14.81
C GLN A 100 0.28 -0.48 -14.62
N ALA A 101 0.71 -1.53 -13.93
CA ALA A 101 -0.07 -2.74 -13.97
C ALA A 101 -1.40 -2.59 -13.19
N PRO A 102 -2.54 -3.07 -13.73
CA PRO A 102 -3.84 -3.19 -13.04
C PRO A 102 -3.82 -3.61 -11.56
N ASN A 103 -2.88 -4.48 -11.23
CA ASN A 103 -2.71 -5.07 -9.91
C ASN A 103 -2.14 -4.08 -8.87
N GLU A 104 -1.59 -2.95 -9.33
CA GLU A 104 -1.03 -1.90 -8.47
C GLU A 104 -2.11 -1.22 -7.63
N THR A 105 -3.27 -0.88 -8.20
CA THR A 105 -4.38 -0.29 -7.44
C THR A 105 -4.90 -1.26 -6.37
N GLY A 106 -4.96 -2.55 -6.69
CA GLY A 106 -5.36 -3.60 -5.73
C GLY A 106 -4.39 -3.70 -4.55
N GLY A 107 -3.08 -3.63 -4.80
CA GLY A 107 -2.05 -3.62 -3.77
C GLY A 107 -2.21 -2.46 -2.77
N LEU A 108 -2.56 -1.27 -3.26
CA LEU A 108 -2.76 -0.10 -2.40
C LEU A 108 -3.99 -0.28 -1.51
N LEU A 109 -5.09 -0.77 -2.06
CA LEU A 109 -6.32 -1.02 -1.31
C LEU A 109 -6.12 -2.09 -0.23
N LEU A 110 -5.35 -3.14 -0.52
CA LEU A 110 -5.02 -4.17 0.47
C LEU A 110 -4.22 -3.61 1.65
N VAL A 111 -3.18 -2.81 1.37
CA VAL A 111 -2.39 -2.16 2.43
C VAL A 111 -3.26 -1.16 3.21
N GLY A 112 -4.09 -0.38 2.52
CA GLY A 112 -5.03 0.56 3.15
C GLY A 112 -6.02 -0.15 4.08
N ALA A 113 -6.61 -1.26 3.64
CA ALA A 113 -7.51 -2.08 4.46
C ALA A 113 -6.81 -2.61 5.72
N TRP A 114 -5.55 -3.03 5.59
CA TRP A 114 -4.73 -3.45 6.74
C TRP A 114 -4.54 -2.31 7.76
N PHE A 115 -4.18 -1.11 7.30
CA PHE A 115 -4.02 0.03 8.20
C PHE A 115 -5.34 0.53 8.80
N ILE A 116 -6.47 0.40 8.09
CA ILE A 116 -7.81 0.64 8.65
C ILE A 116 -8.07 -0.32 9.82
N PHE A 117 -7.76 -1.61 9.65
CA PHE A 117 -7.89 -2.60 10.72
C PHE A 117 -7.04 -2.20 11.95
N LEU A 118 -5.79 -1.78 11.76
CA LEU A 118 -4.93 -1.30 12.85
C LEU A 118 -5.50 -0.06 13.54
N ALA A 119 -6.01 0.91 12.78
CA ALA A 119 -6.60 2.12 13.31
C ALA A 119 -7.86 1.84 14.15
N ILE A 120 -8.75 0.97 13.67
CA ILE A 120 -9.95 0.55 14.40
C ILE A 120 -9.56 -0.16 15.70
N ARG A 121 -8.57 -1.05 15.65
CA ARG A 121 -8.08 -1.76 16.84
C ARG A 121 -7.51 -0.79 17.88
N ALA A 122 -6.69 0.17 17.46
CA ALA A 122 -6.15 1.20 18.33
C ALA A 122 -7.24 2.05 18.99
N ALA A 123 -8.25 2.46 18.20
CA ALA A 123 -9.38 3.22 18.72
C ALA A 123 -10.20 2.45 19.78
N LYS A 124 -10.41 1.14 19.59
CA LYS A 124 -11.11 0.31 20.59
C LYS A 124 -10.35 0.22 21.91
N ARG A 125 -9.04 -0.05 21.86
CA ARG A 125 -8.22 -0.18 23.07
C ARG A 125 -8.11 1.12 23.87
N ARG A 126 -8.09 2.27 23.19
CA ARG A 126 -8.11 3.58 23.87
C ARG A 126 -9.40 3.82 24.65
N LYS A 127 -10.55 3.38 24.13
CA LYS A 127 -11.84 3.48 24.83
C LYS A 127 -11.91 2.57 26.04
N GLU A 128 -11.30 1.39 25.99
CA GLU A 128 -11.24 0.45 27.12
C GLU A 128 -10.31 0.90 28.24
N ALA A 129 -9.38 1.82 27.95
CA ALA A 129 -8.42 2.35 28.91
C ALA A 129 -8.89 3.65 29.61
N GLN A 130 -10.06 4.17 29.24
CA GLN A 130 -10.72 5.34 29.83
C GLN A 130 -11.83 4.89 30.78
#